data_AF-A0A812TL83-F1
#
_entry.id   AF-A0A812TL83-F1
#
_cell.length_a   1.000
_cell.length_b   1.000
_cell.length_c   1.000
_cell.angle_alpha   90.00
_cell.angle_beta   90.00
_cell.angle_gamma   90.00
#
_symmetry.space_group_name_H-M   'P 1'
#
loop_
_entity.id
_entity.type
_entity.pdbx_description
1 polymer ?
#
loop_
_entity_poly.entity_id
_entity_poly.type
_entity_poly.pdbx_seq_one_letter_code
_entity_poly.pdbx_strand_id
1 'polypeptide(L)'
;PLARYVHFWKARDVVCLPVKEGQMYDYMKAVPNSAPTYFRSLLISVSFAKHLCLVVLESLDSGRIKGLANAHYSARCAVKRRPALTVLQVIFLEGIVWNDAKKAADRIASGCFLLMTYGHLRFSDMQRANRLVIGSEVGYLEGQAERTKTSISLERKIRALPIAVPLKSVSGKPWVRKWMELRASEGLDDAHPMLPSPASGGGWTEVPLKVGTAGLGAAGSVPVQPPPQQGQVPEVEAEAVSSNSSDGSEDEEEASLTEEEEAINEVAGQWGPDPEAKLCARHKQTRYLHLVRDEAGTHLKCGRAISTRFEILADAPAFMHPACSVCFPST
;
A
#
# COMPACT_ATOMS: atom_id res chain seq x y z
N PRO A 1 -17.65 -1.01 -15.05
CA PRO A 1 -18.34 -2.33 -15.15
C PRO A 1 -19.77 -2.22 -15.68
N LEU A 2 -20.64 -1.43 -15.02
CA LEU A 2 -22.04 -1.28 -15.43
C LEU A 2 -22.20 -0.73 -16.86
N ALA A 3 -21.40 0.25 -17.26
CA ALA A 3 -21.43 0.77 -18.64
C ALA A 3 -21.13 -0.31 -19.70
N ARG A 4 -20.20 -1.25 -19.41
CA ARG A 4 -19.90 -2.38 -20.30
C ARG A 4 -21.06 -3.38 -20.37
N TYR A 5 -21.76 -3.61 -19.27
CA TYR A 5 -22.99 -4.42 -19.24
C TYR A 5 -24.10 -3.78 -20.09
N VAL A 6 -24.36 -2.48 -19.90
CA VAL A 6 -25.38 -1.75 -20.68
C VAL A 6 -25.04 -1.74 -22.16
N HIS A 7 -23.78 -1.47 -22.51
CA HIS A 7 -23.32 -1.50 -23.90
C HIS A 7 -23.49 -2.88 -24.55
N PHE A 8 -23.18 -3.96 -23.83
CA PHE A 8 -23.33 -5.33 -24.32
C PHE A 8 -24.76 -5.67 -24.75
N TRP A 9 -25.76 -5.24 -23.96
CA TRP A 9 -27.16 -5.49 -24.27
C TRP A 9 -27.75 -4.48 -25.26
N LYS A 10 -27.29 -3.22 -25.22
CA LYS A 10 -27.63 -2.21 -26.23
C LYS A 10 -27.20 -2.66 -27.63
N ALA A 11 -26.03 -3.26 -27.76
CA ALA A 11 -25.54 -3.82 -29.03
C ALA A 11 -26.39 -5.00 -29.56
N ARG A 12 -27.26 -5.58 -28.72
CA ARG A 12 -28.17 -6.68 -29.06
C ARG A 12 -29.63 -6.23 -29.16
N ASP A 13 -29.87 -4.92 -29.08
CA ASP A 13 -31.21 -4.33 -29.06
C ASP A 13 -32.12 -4.89 -27.93
N VAL A 14 -31.51 -5.21 -26.79
CA VAL A 14 -32.21 -5.76 -25.61
C VAL A 14 -32.23 -4.73 -24.48
N VAL A 15 -33.40 -4.51 -23.90
CA VAL A 15 -33.57 -3.71 -22.68
C VAL A 15 -32.94 -4.47 -21.50
N CYS A 16 -31.92 -3.88 -20.88
CA CYS A 16 -31.14 -4.50 -19.80
C CYS A 16 -31.35 -3.88 -18.41
N LEU A 17 -32.25 -2.91 -18.31
CA LEU A 17 -32.65 -2.29 -17.05
C LEU A 17 -34.19 -2.38 -16.94
N PRO A 18 -34.74 -2.79 -15.79
CA PRO A 18 -34.07 -3.33 -14.60
C PRO A 18 -33.24 -4.58 -14.88
N VAL A 19 -32.13 -4.76 -14.15
CA VAL A 19 -31.24 -5.92 -14.33
C VAL A 19 -31.95 -7.18 -13.84
N LYS A 20 -32.22 -8.09 -14.77
CA LYS A 20 -32.76 -9.42 -14.47
C LYS A 20 -31.64 -10.42 -14.20
N GLU A 21 -31.91 -11.41 -13.35
CA GLU A 21 -30.92 -12.46 -13.03
C GLU A 21 -30.42 -13.19 -14.28
N GLY A 22 -31.32 -13.63 -15.17
CA GLY A 22 -30.95 -14.32 -16.41
C GLY A 22 -30.02 -13.50 -17.30
N GLN A 23 -30.35 -12.21 -17.51
CA GLN A 23 -29.51 -11.30 -18.29
C GLN A 23 -28.15 -11.04 -17.63
N MET A 24 -28.08 -10.99 -16.30
CA MET A 24 -26.79 -10.90 -15.61
C MET A 24 -25.95 -12.16 -15.83
N TYR A 25 -26.58 -13.33 -15.67
CA TYR A 25 -25.93 -14.63 -15.83
C TYR A 25 -25.39 -14.82 -17.25
N ASP A 26 -26.20 -14.51 -18.26
CA ASP A 26 -25.83 -14.62 -19.68
C ASP A 26 -24.71 -13.65 -20.03
N TYR A 27 -24.75 -12.42 -19.50
CA TYR A 27 -23.67 -11.46 -19.67
C TYR A 27 -22.35 -11.99 -19.09
N MET A 28 -22.37 -12.45 -17.83
CA MET A 28 -21.17 -12.98 -17.17
C MET A 28 -20.58 -14.16 -17.95
N LYS A 29 -21.44 -15.05 -18.46
CA LYS A 29 -21.00 -16.15 -19.34
C LYS A 29 -20.41 -15.69 -20.67
N ALA A 30 -20.87 -14.55 -21.21
CA ALA A 30 -20.37 -14.00 -22.46
C ALA A 30 -19.02 -13.26 -22.31
N VAL A 31 -18.57 -12.96 -21.09
CA VAL A 31 -17.29 -12.29 -20.82
C VAL A 31 -16.38 -13.07 -19.84
N PRO A 32 -16.07 -14.35 -20.12
CA PRO A 32 -15.29 -15.20 -19.20
C PRO A 32 -13.83 -14.78 -19.10
N ASN A 33 -13.29 -14.08 -20.10
CA ASN A 33 -11.90 -13.60 -20.14
C ASN A 33 -11.71 -12.24 -19.45
N SER A 34 -12.71 -11.78 -18.70
CA SER A 34 -12.59 -10.54 -17.93
C SER A 34 -11.63 -10.72 -16.75
N ALA A 35 -11.11 -9.62 -16.19
CA ALA A 35 -10.25 -9.70 -15.00
C ALA A 35 -10.96 -10.45 -13.87
N PRO A 36 -10.31 -11.33 -13.08
CA PRO A 36 -10.96 -12.13 -12.03
C PRO A 36 -11.84 -11.34 -11.04
N THR A 37 -11.51 -10.07 -10.80
CA THR A 37 -12.25 -9.13 -9.92
C THR A 37 -13.46 -8.45 -10.58
N TYR A 38 -13.62 -8.59 -11.90
CA TYR A 38 -14.58 -7.84 -12.70
C TYR A 38 -16.02 -8.13 -12.30
N PHE A 39 -16.38 -9.40 -12.10
CA PHE A 39 -17.74 -9.79 -11.71
C PHE A 39 -18.14 -9.24 -10.35
N ARG A 40 -17.26 -9.31 -9.35
CA ARG A 40 -17.50 -8.66 -8.04
C ARG A 40 -17.68 -7.15 -8.19
N SER A 41 -16.82 -6.49 -8.97
CA SER A 41 -16.90 -5.05 -9.23
C SER A 41 -18.19 -4.65 -9.98
N LEU A 42 -18.69 -5.51 -10.87
CA LEU A 42 -19.97 -5.33 -11.54
C LEU A 42 -21.13 -5.39 -10.55
N LEU A 43 -21.15 -6.40 -9.66
CA LEU A 43 -22.19 -6.51 -8.64
C LEU A 43 -22.21 -5.32 -7.68
N ILE A 44 -21.04 -4.81 -7.29
CA ILE A 44 -20.93 -3.56 -6.50
C ILE A 44 -21.52 -2.38 -7.27
N SER A 45 -21.20 -2.25 -8.57
CA SER A 45 -21.74 -1.17 -9.41
C SER A 45 -23.26 -1.23 -9.55
N VAL A 46 -23.81 -2.44 -9.67
CA VAL A 46 -25.26 -2.71 -9.76
C VAL A 46 -25.95 -2.44 -8.43
N SER A 47 -25.33 -2.85 -7.31
CA SER A 47 -25.79 -2.53 -5.96
C SER A 47 -25.84 -1.02 -5.73
N PHE A 48 -24.81 -0.28 -6.13
CA PHE A 48 -24.81 1.18 -6.07
C PHE A 48 -25.97 1.79 -6.87
N ALA A 49 -26.20 1.31 -8.10
CA ALA A 49 -27.29 1.78 -8.95
C ALA A 49 -28.69 1.50 -8.34
N LYS A 50 -28.89 0.36 -7.67
CA LYS A 50 -30.13 0.06 -6.92
C LYS A 50 -30.46 1.16 -5.91
N HIS A 51 -29.47 1.60 -5.14
CA HIS A 51 -29.66 2.61 -4.10
C HIS A 51 -29.83 4.03 -4.65
N LEU A 52 -29.25 4.33 -5.81
CA LEU A 52 -29.35 5.65 -6.42
C LEU A 52 -30.62 5.84 -7.25
N CYS A 53 -31.04 4.80 -8.00
CA CYS A 53 -32.13 4.90 -8.99
C CYS A 53 -33.44 4.26 -8.52
N LEU A 54 -33.50 3.68 -7.31
CA LEU A 54 -34.67 3.01 -6.74
C LEU A 54 -35.28 1.90 -7.63
N VAL A 55 -34.51 1.39 -8.59
CA VAL A 55 -34.95 0.32 -9.49
C VAL A 55 -34.75 -1.03 -8.79
N VAL A 56 -35.78 -1.88 -8.80
CA VAL A 56 -35.73 -3.24 -8.24
C VAL A 56 -34.77 -4.08 -9.09
N LEU A 57 -33.66 -4.50 -8.48
CA LEU A 57 -32.67 -5.40 -9.10
C LEU A 57 -32.72 -6.74 -8.35
N GLU A 58 -33.54 -7.67 -8.86
CA GLU A 58 -33.70 -9.02 -8.30
C GLU A 58 -32.42 -9.86 -8.41
N SER A 59 -31.51 -9.48 -9.32
CA SER A 59 -30.28 -10.24 -9.61
C SER A 59 -29.24 -10.25 -8.48
N LEU A 60 -29.29 -9.30 -7.54
CA LEU A 60 -28.24 -9.13 -6.52
C LEU A 60 -28.31 -10.16 -5.39
N ASP A 61 -29.49 -10.71 -5.12
CA ASP A 61 -29.69 -11.69 -4.06
C ASP A 61 -29.53 -13.14 -4.55
N SER A 62 -29.44 -13.34 -5.87
CA SER A 62 -29.26 -14.66 -6.48
C SER A 62 -27.96 -15.33 -6.04
N GLY A 63 -28.09 -16.53 -5.45
CA GLY A 63 -26.98 -17.42 -5.15
C GLY A 63 -26.22 -17.88 -6.41
N ARG A 64 -26.90 -17.96 -7.58
CA ARG A 64 -26.28 -18.34 -8.86
C ARG A 64 -25.30 -17.27 -9.34
N ILE A 65 -25.71 -16.00 -9.27
CA ILE A 65 -24.87 -14.87 -9.66
C ILE A 65 -23.68 -14.70 -8.72
N LYS A 66 -23.92 -14.80 -7.40
CA LYS A 66 -22.85 -14.78 -6.38
C LYS A 66 -21.87 -15.95 -6.58
N GLY A 67 -22.39 -17.14 -6.83
CA GLY A 67 -21.58 -18.34 -7.11
C GLY A 67 -20.71 -18.17 -8.35
N LEU A 68 -21.27 -17.65 -9.45
CA LEU A 68 -20.52 -17.37 -10.68
C LEU A 68 -19.44 -16.30 -10.46
N ALA A 69 -19.75 -15.22 -9.72
CA ALA A 69 -18.76 -14.20 -9.37
C ALA A 69 -17.62 -14.75 -8.51
N ASN A 70 -17.92 -15.66 -7.57
CA ASN A 70 -16.91 -16.30 -6.72
C ASN A 70 -16.05 -17.29 -7.51
N ALA A 71 -16.66 -18.12 -8.36
CA ALA A 71 -15.93 -19.04 -9.24
C ALA A 71 -15.03 -18.31 -10.25
N HIS A 72 -15.46 -17.15 -10.75
CA HIS A 72 -14.61 -16.32 -11.61
C HIS A 72 -13.47 -15.66 -10.80
N TYR A 73 -13.74 -15.28 -9.55
CA TYR A 73 -12.74 -14.70 -8.66
C TYR A 73 -11.67 -15.70 -8.21
N SER A 74 -11.98 -17.00 -8.10
CA SER A 74 -10.98 -18.01 -7.74
C SER A 74 -9.90 -18.20 -8.81
N ALA A 75 -10.10 -17.69 -10.02
CA ALA A 75 -9.05 -17.61 -11.03
C ALA A 75 -8.02 -16.49 -10.76
N ARG A 76 -8.22 -15.67 -9.70
CA ARG A 76 -7.27 -14.63 -9.30
C ARG A 76 -6.00 -15.29 -8.79
N CYS A 77 -4.86 -14.97 -9.43
CA CYS A 77 -3.56 -15.36 -8.91
C CYS A 77 -3.33 -14.78 -7.51
N ALA A 78 -2.59 -15.52 -6.67
CA ALA A 78 -2.14 -15.05 -5.38
C ALA A 78 -1.49 -13.66 -5.50
N VAL A 79 -1.75 -12.79 -4.52
CA VAL A 79 -1.24 -11.41 -4.56
C VAL A 79 0.27 -11.43 -4.41
N LYS A 80 0.98 -11.26 -5.53
CA LYS A 80 2.43 -11.05 -5.51
C LYS A 80 2.72 -9.67 -4.93
N ARG A 81 3.18 -9.64 -3.67
CA ARG A 81 3.69 -8.42 -3.04
C ARG A 81 4.91 -7.93 -3.82
N ARG A 82 5.05 -6.61 -3.96
CA ARG A 82 6.30 -6.05 -4.50
C ARG A 82 7.40 -6.23 -3.47
N PRO A 83 8.62 -6.62 -3.88
CA PRO A 83 9.73 -6.69 -2.95
C PRO A 83 10.01 -5.30 -2.37
N ALA A 84 10.48 -5.27 -1.12
CA ALA A 84 10.97 -4.05 -0.50
C ALA A 84 12.19 -3.51 -1.29
N LEU A 85 12.46 -2.21 -1.15
CA LEU A 85 13.69 -1.64 -1.68
C LEU A 85 14.89 -2.23 -0.95
N THR A 86 15.92 -2.62 -1.70
CA THR A 86 17.18 -3.09 -1.11
C THR A 86 17.97 -1.92 -0.56
N VAL A 87 18.86 -2.17 0.40
CA VAL A 87 19.76 -1.16 0.97
C VAL A 87 20.57 -0.45 -0.13
N LEU A 88 21.02 -1.19 -1.14
CA LEU A 88 21.75 -0.61 -2.29
C LEU A 88 20.89 0.34 -3.12
N GLN A 89 19.60 0.03 -3.32
CA GLN A 89 18.69 0.92 -4.03
C GLN A 89 18.42 2.20 -3.24
N VAL A 90 18.34 2.10 -1.91
CA VAL A 90 18.19 3.25 -1.03
C VAL A 90 19.43 4.15 -1.05
N ILE A 91 20.63 3.57 -0.95
CA ILE A 91 21.90 4.29 -1.09
C ILE A 91 21.99 4.98 -2.47
N PHE A 92 21.51 4.30 -3.53
CA PHE A 92 21.49 4.87 -4.86
C PHE A 92 20.57 6.09 -4.97
N LEU A 93 19.35 6.03 -4.40
CA LEU A 93 18.44 7.18 -4.35
C LEU A 93 19.05 8.35 -3.57
N GLU A 94 19.71 8.09 -2.43
CA GLU A 94 20.44 9.11 -1.67
C GLU A 94 21.58 9.72 -2.51
N GLY A 95 22.28 8.89 -3.28
CA GLY A 95 23.30 9.32 -4.23
C GLY A 95 22.75 10.22 -5.35
N ILE A 96 21.54 9.96 -5.86
CA ILE A 96 20.90 10.81 -6.87
C ILE A 96 20.64 12.20 -6.29
N VAL A 97 20.08 12.31 -5.07
CA VAL A 97 19.80 13.61 -4.43
C VAL A 97 21.05 14.49 -4.38
N TRP A 98 22.21 13.89 -4.06
CA TRP A 98 23.50 14.57 -3.97
C TRP A 98 24.19 14.85 -5.30
N ASN A 99 23.76 14.22 -6.39
CA ASN A 99 24.43 14.32 -7.67
C ASN A 99 23.95 15.56 -8.45
N ASP A 100 24.72 16.66 -8.36
CA ASP A 100 24.41 17.92 -9.05
C ASP A 100 24.45 17.80 -10.60
N ALA A 101 25.00 16.72 -11.17
CA ALA A 101 24.93 16.45 -12.60
C ALA A 101 23.58 15.84 -13.06
N LYS A 102 22.72 15.40 -12.13
CA LYS A 102 21.37 14.89 -12.44
C LYS A 102 20.36 16.02 -12.52
N LYS A 103 19.29 15.81 -13.30
CA LYS A 103 18.20 16.79 -13.44
C LYS A 103 17.55 17.04 -12.09
N ALA A 104 17.17 18.29 -11.80
CA ALA A 104 16.48 18.65 -10.57
C ALA A 104 15.23 17.78 -10.32
N ALA A 105 14.49 17.43 -11.37
CA ALA A 105 13.32 16.57 -11.27
C ALA A 105 13.61 15.16 -10.74
N ASP A 106 14.68 14.52 -11.21
CA ASP A 106 15.06 13.17 -10.76
C ASP A 106 15.53 13.19 -9.30
N ARG A 107 16.20 14.28 -8.91
CA ARG A 107 16.70 14.51 -7.55
C ARG A 107 15.55 14.79 -6.58
N ILE A 108 14.58 15.61 -6.97
CA ILE A 108 13.37 15.88 -6.20
C ILE A 108 12.56 14.59 -6.03
N ALA A 109 12.33 13.83 -7.12
CA ALA A 109 11.62 12.56 -7.07
C ALA A 109 12.33 11.54 -6.17
N SER A 110 13.66 11.47 -6.23
CA SER A 110 14.45 10.57 -5.38
C SER A 110 14.28 10.90 -3.89
N GLY A 111 14.31 12.19 -3.50
CA GLY A 111 14.01 12.59 -2.12
C GLY A 111 12.56 12.30 -1.71
N CYS A 112 11.59 12.44 -2.61
CA CYS A 112 10.21 12.01 -2.37
C CYS A 112 10.09 10.50 -2.10
N PHE A 113 10.81 9.66 -2.85
CA PHE A 113 10.81 8.21 -2.63
C PHE A 113 11.49 7.82 -1.32
N LEU A 114 12.55 8.54 -0.91
CA LEU A 114 13.17 8.37 0.40
C LEU A 114 12.20 8.79 1.52
N LEU A 115 11.48 9.90 1.37
CA LEU A 115 10.44 10.34 2.30
C LEU A 115 9.33 9.28 2.44
N MET A 116 8.90 8.67 1.33
CA MET A 116 7.94 7.57 1.36
C MET A 116 8.48 6.33 2.08
N THR A 117 9.74 5.98 1.82
CA THR A 117 10.39 4.78 2.35
C THR A 117 10.57 4.89 3.86
N TYR A 118 11.18 5.99 4.34
CA TYR A 118 11.44 6.18 5.75
C TYR A 118 10.23 6.69 6.54
N GLY A 119 9.34 7.45 5.91
CA GLY A 119 8.12 7.95 6.54
C GLY A 119 6.97 6.95 6.50
N HIS A 120 7.16 5.79 5.88
CA HIS A 120 6.14 4.77 5.65
C HIS A 120 4.87 5.32 4.98
N LEU A 121 5.05 6.26 4.04
CA LEU A 121 3.95 6.98 3.40
C LEU A 121 3.53 6.31 2.10
N ARG A 122 2.22 6.21 1.88
CA ARG A 122 1.71 5.96 0.53
C ARG A 122 2.01 7.18 -0.34
N PHE A 123 2.11 6.97 -1.64
CA PHE A 123 2.32 8.07 -2.59
C PHE A 123 1.29 9.20 -2.42
N SER A 124 0.01 8.86 -2.22
CA SER A 124 -1.04 9.86 -1.98
C SER A 124 -0.90 10.61 -0.66
N ASP A 125 -0.34 9.97 0.36
CA ASP A 125 -0.12 10.57 1.67
C ASP A 125 1.10 11.50 1.60
N MET A 126 2.17 11.06 0.94
CA MET A 126 3.35 11.88 0.66
C MET A 126 3.00 13.13 -0.15
N GLN A 127 2.11 13.05 -1.16
CA GLN A 127 1.70 14.22 -1.93
C GLN A 127 0.99 15.30 -1.09
N ARG A 128 0.55 14.93 0.12
CA ARG A 128 -0.11 15.81 1.09
C ARG A 128 0.72 16.01 2.36
N ALA A 129 2.00 15.63 2.33
CA ALA A 129 2.92 15.97 3.40
C ALA A 129 3.09 17.49 3.42
N ASN A 130 2.99 18.09 4.59
CA ASN A 130 3.17 19.51 4.82
C ASN A 130 3.80 19.75 6.20
N ARG A 131 4.17 21.02 6.47
CA ARG A 131 4.80 21.44 7.73
C ARG A 131 6.04 20.61 8.06
N LEU A 132 6.90 20.39 7.06
CA LEU A 132 8.13 19.65 7.21
C LEU A 132 9.19 20.54 7.87
N VAL A 133 9.62 20.18 9.08
CA VAL A 133 10.57 20.94 9.89
C VAL A 133 11.71 20.02 10.33
N ILE A 134 12.94 20.55 10.28
CA ILE A 134 14.11 19.86 10.80
C ILE A 134 14.28 20.26 12.27
N GLY A 135 14.14 19.31 13.19
CA GLY A 135 14.20 19.61 14.63
C GLY A 135 15.59 20.00 15.14
N SER A 136 16.62 19.23 14.78
CA SER A 136 18.02 19.43 15.21
C SER A 136 19.01 18.95 14.14
N GLU A 137 20.32 19.20 14.29
CA GLU A 137 21.34 18.76 13.31
C GLU A 137 21.52 17.23 13.26
N VAL A 138 21.21 16.54 14.36
CA VAL A 138 21.20 15.07 14.46
C VAL A 138 19.83 14.69 15.00
N GLY A 139 18.92 14.36 14.10
CA GLY A 139 17.52 14.12 14.46
C GLY A 139 16.69 13.68 13.28
N TYR A 140 15.44 14.12 13.28
CA TYR A 140 14.42 13.75 12.31
C TYR A 140 13.92 14.99 11.56
N LEU A 141 13.55 14.78 10.31
CA LEU A 141 12.56 15.58 9.62
C LEU A 141 11.20 15.20 10.19
N GLU A 142 10.55 16.17 10.83
CA GLU A 142 9.23 16.01 11.41
C GLU A 142 8.21 16.74 10.56
N GLY A 143 7.00 16.22 10.48
CA GLY A 143 5.89 16.91 9.86
C GLY A 143 4.63 16.08 9.88
N GLN A 144 3.71 16.36 8.96
CA GLN A 144 2.43 15.69 8.94
C GLN A 144 1.92 15.49 7.51
N ALA A 145 1.22 14.38 7.27
CA ALA A 145 0.48 14.14 6.04
C ALA A 145 -1.02 14.28 6.29
N GLU A 146 -1.66 15.17 5.52
CA GLU A 146 -3.10 15.30 5.54
C GLU A 146 -3.77 14.14 4.79
N ARG A 147 -4.78 13.51 5.39
CA ARG A 147 -5.47 12.37 4.76
C ARG A 147 -6.67 12.82 3.94
N THR A 148 -6.79 12.35 2.70
CA THR A 148 -8.10 12.16 2.04
C THR A 148 -8.13 10.90 1.16
N LYS A 149 -8.98 9.93 1.58
CA LYS A 149 -9.85 9.04 0.77
C LYS A 149 -10.53 7.95 1.64
N THR A 150 -9.94 7.54 2.77
CA THR A 150 -10.47 6.45 3.63
C THR A 150 -10.58 6.79 5.12
N SER A 151 -10.50 8.07 5.50
CA SER A 151 -10.83 8.49 6.86
C SER A 151 -12.36 8.49 7.03
N ILE A 152 -12.91 7.31 7.31
CA ILE A 152 -14.36 7.10 7.41
C ILE A 152 -14.90 7.72 8.71
N SER A 153 -14.12 7.72 9.80
CA SER A 153 -14.48 8.38 11.06
C SER A 153 -14.03 9.85 11.09
N LEU A 154 -14.83 10.70 11.73
CA LEU A 154 -14.54 12.12 11.96
C LEU A 154 -13.18 12.32 12.65
N GLU A 155 -12.86 11.49 13.65
CA GLU A 155 -11.55 11.55 14.34
C GLU A 155 -10.37 11.31 13.39
N ARG A 156 -10.48 10.36 12.45
CA ARG A 156 -9.43 10.11 11.44
C ARG A 156 -9.41 11.17 10.33
N LYS A 157 -10.48 11.95 10.15
CA LYS A 157 -10.49 13.11 9.25
C LYS A 157 -9.78 14.31 9.86
N ILE A 158 -9.80 14.42 11.19
CA ILE A 158 -9.20 15.53 11.93
C ILE A 158 -7.73 15.26 12.30
N ARG A 159 -7.33 13.99 12.49
CA ARG A 159 -5.94 13.64 12.81
C ARG A 159 -5.07 13.53 11.55
N ALA A 160 -4.12 14.45 11.42
CA ALA A 160 -3.04 14.32 10.46
C ALA A 160 -2.13 13.13 10.81
N LEU A 161 -1.52 12.49 9.81
CA LEU A 161 -0.57 11.39 10.03
C LEU A 161 0.80 12.00 10.34
N PRO A 162 1.37 11.79 11.54
CA PRO A 162 2.72 12.29 11.83
C PRO A 162 3.75 11.62 10.92
N ILE A 163 4.69 12.41 10.44
CA ILE A 163 5.83 11.98 9.64
C ILE A 163 7.08 12.21 10.48
N ALA A 164 7.93 11.19 10.59
CA ALA A 164 9.25 11.30 11.18
C ALA A 164 10.24 10.53 10.30
N VAL A 165 11.25 11.23 9.77
CA VAL A 165 12.21 10.65 8.82
C VAL A 165 13.64 11.01 9.24
N PRO A 166 14.57 10.06 9.36
CA PRO A 166 15.91 10.36 9.84
C PRO A 166 16.68 11.23 8.83
N LEU A 167 17.40 12.24 9.34
CA LEU A 167 18.16 13.18 8.50
C LEU A 167 19.36 12.53 7.80
N LYS A 168 19.96 11.53 8.45
CA LYS A 168 20.99 10.64 7.92
C LYS A 168 20.44 9.23 7.90
N SER A 169 20.79 8.46 6.89
CA SER A 169 20.37 7.06 6.81
C SER A 169 21.54 6.15 6.46
N VAL A 170 21.27 5.02 5.80
CA VAL A 170 22.19 3.91 5.53
C VAL A 170 23.46 4.31 4.79
N SER A 171 23.46 5.38 3.98
CA SER A 171 24.71 5.88 3.35
C SER A 171 25.55 6.79 4.27
N GLY A 172 25.00 7.22 5.40
CA GLY A 172 25.58 8.21 6.32
C GLY A 172 25.53 9.66 5.84
N LYS A 173 25.14 9.92 4.58
CA LYS A 173 25.06 11.28 4.02
C LYS A 173 23.73 11.98 4.38
N PRO A 174 23.75 13.25 4.81
CA PRO A 174 22.52 13.96 5.15
C PRO A 174 21.76 14.38 3.88
N TRP A 175 20.78 13.57 3.46
CA TRP A 175 20.06 13.80 2.19
C TRP A 175 18.91 14.82 2.32
N VAL A 176 18.28 14.92 3.50
CA VAL A 176 17.10 15.76 3.72
C VAL A 176 17.40 17.24 3.47
N ARG A 177 18.49 17.78 4.06
CA ARG A 177 18.82 19.20 3.95
C ARG A 177 19.09 19.59 2.49
N LYS A 178 19.93 18.81 1.80
CA LYS A 178 20.22 18.98 0.36
C LYS A 178 18.96 18.91 -0.49
N TRP A 179 18.03 18.01 -0.15
CA TRP A 179 16.75 17.88 -0.86
C TRP A 179 15.81 19.06 -0.62
N MET A 180 15.69 19.56 0.62
CA MET A 180 14.88 20.74 0.93
C MET A 180 15.46 22.01 0.29
N GLU A 181 16.78 22.19 0.30
CA GLU A 181 17.47 23.27 -0.40
C GLU A 181 17.21 23.21 -1.92
N LEU A 182 17.25 22.01 -2.51
CA LEU A 182 16.93 21.83 -3.92
C LEU A 182 15.47 22.20 -4.22
N ARG A 183 14.50 21.76 -3.40
CA ARG A 183 13.10 22.16 -3.56
C ARG A 183 12.94 23.68 -3.50
N ALA A 184 13.58 24.34 -2.53
CA ALA A 184 13.55 25.79 -2.42
C ALA A 184 14.18 26.49 -3.65
N SER A 185 15.29 25.98 -4.18
CA SER A 185 15.94 26.53 -5.38
C SER A 185 15.10 26.42 -6.64
N GLU A 186 14.20 25.42 -6.68
CA GLU A 186 13.26 25.18 -7.78
C GLU A 186 11.92 25.91 -7.58
N GLY A 187 11.81 26.75 -6.54
CA GLY A 187 10.58 27.49 -6.21
C GLY A 187 9.46 26.63 -5.63
N LEU A 188 9.78 25.42 -5.15
CA LEU A 188 8.81 24.51 -4.54
C LEU A 188 8.70 24.78 -3.04
N ASP A 189 7.63 25.48 -2.68
CA ASP A 189 7.26 25.79 -1.30
C ASP A 189 6.15 24.85 -0.78
N ASP A 190 5.51 25.24 0.32
CA ASP A 190 4.40 24.53 0.95
C ASP A 190 3.06 24.66 0.18
N ALA A 191 2.97 25.59 -0.78
CA ALA A 191 1.79 25.69 -1.65
C ALA A 191 1.82 24.63 -2.77
N HIS A 192 2.98 24.03 -3.03
CA HIS A 192 3.17 23.00 -4.03
C HIS A 192 3.06 21.59 -3.42
N PRO A 193 2.53 20.61 -4.18
CA PRO A 193 2.63 19.22 -3.78
C PRO A 193 4.10 18.79 -3.68
N MET A 194 4.38 17.78 -2.86
CA MET A 194 5.75 17.28 -2.66
C MET A 194 6.43 16.89 -3.98
N LEU A 195 5.69 16.27 -4.90
CA LEU A 195 6.14 15.95 -6.24
C LEU A 195 5.17 16.51 -7.29
N PRO A 196 5.40 17.73 -7.80
CA PRO A 196 4.58 18.36 -8.83
C PRO A 196 4.84 17.77 -10.22
N SER A 197 3.89 17.96 -11.14
CA SER A 197 4.10 17.59 -12.54
C SER A 197 4.99 18.64 -13.23
N PRO A 198 5.99 18.23 -14.05
CA PRO A 198 6.80 19.17 -14.81
C PRO A 198 5.94 19.97 -15.81
N ALA A 199 6.17 21.27 -15.91
CA ALA A 199 5.48 22.12 -16.88
C ALA A 199 6.13 22.01 -18.27
N SER A 200 5.34 22.12 -19.34
CA SER A 200 5.81 22.00 -20.73
C SER A 200 6.82 23.05 -21.15
N GLY A 201 6.90 24.19 -20.45
CA GLY A 201 7.85 25.29 -20.69
C GLY A 201 9.09 25.29 -19.79
N GLY A 202 9.30 24.22 -19.01
CA GLY A 202 10.24 24.23 -17.89
C GLY A 202 9.57 24.71 -16.60
N GLY A 203 10.09 24.25 -15.46
CA GLY A 203 9.50 24.51 -14.14
C GLY A 203 8.39 23.52 -13.73
N TRP A 204 7.60 23.92 -12.75
CA TRP A 204 6.69 23.05 -12.01
C TRP A 204 5.25 23.53 -12.10
N THR A 205 4.30 22.59 -12.15
CA THR A 205 2.87 22.88 -12.04
C THR A 205 2.40 22.76 -10.59
N GLU A 206 1.28 23.38 -10.25
CA GLU A 206 0.61 23.19 -8.95
C GLU A 206 -0.07 21.81 -8.82
N VAL A 207 -0.05 21.00 -9.89
CA VAL A 207 -0.76 19.72 -9.95
C VAL A 207 0.17 18.59 -9.54
N PRO A 208 -0.23 17.74 -8.57
CA PRO A 208 0.58 16.61 -8.14
C PRO A 208 0.79 15.62 -9.28
N LEU A 209 2.02 15.10 -9.38
CA LEU A 209 2.36 14.04 -10.33
C LEU A 209 1.47 12.82 -10.12
N LYS A 210 0.85 12.32 -11.19
CA LYS A 210 -0.01 11.13 -11.14
C LYS A 210 0.83 9.86 -11.03
N VAL A 211 0.32 8.86 -10.33
CA VAL A 211 1.00 7.58 -10.03
C VAL A 211 1.54 6.89 -11.30
N GLY A 212 0.79 6.94 -12.42
CA GLY A 212 1.22 6.35 -13.69
C GLY A 212 2.48 7.01 -14.27
N THR A 213 2.63 8.32 -14.13
CA THR A 213 3.77 9.08 -14.66
C THR A 213 4.98 9.04 -13.72
N ALA A 214 4.75 8.98 -12.40
CA ALA A 214 5.81 8.87 -11.39
C ALA A 214 6.65 7.59 -11.54
N GLY A 215 6.04 6.48 -11.96
CA GLY A 215 6.75 5.22 -12.20
C GLY A 215 7.68 5.22 -13.41
N LEU A 216 7.38 6.01 -14.45
CA LEU A 216 8.21 6.09 -15.66
C LEU A 216 9.51 6.88 -15.44
N GLY A 217 9.48 7.95 -14.63
CA GLY A 217 10.68 8.77 -14.36
C GLY A 217 11.80 8.02 -13.64
N ALA A 218 11.45 7.08 -12.75
CA ALA A 218 12.42 6.26 -12.02
C ALA A 218 13.01 5.11 -12.86
N ALA A 219 12.34 4.68 -13.93
CA ALA A 219 12.79 3.55 -14.76
C ALA A 219 13.95 3.92 -15.70
N GLY A 220 14.14 5.20 -16.02
CA GLY A 220 15.20 5.67 -16.93
C GLY A 220 16.61 5.72 -16.33
N SER A 221 16.77 5.43 -15.03
CA SER A 221 18.03 5.64 -14.31
C SER A 221 18.50 4.46 -13.46
N VAL A 222 17.75 3.34 -13.43
CA VAL A 222 18.19 2.09 -12.82
C VAL A 222 18.77 1.18 -13.92
N PRO A 223 20.03 0.70 -13.81
CA PRO A 223 20.53 -0.32 -14.72
C PRO A 223 19.75 -1.62 -14.48
N VAL A 224 18.73 -1.86 -15.31
CA VAL A 224 18.03 -3.14 -15.38
C VAL A 224 18.93 -4.08 -16.17
N GLN A 225 19.50 -5.09 -15.52
CA GLN A 225 20.06 -6.22 -16.25
C GLN A 225 18.90 -6.95 -16.96
N PRO A 226 19.00 -7.20 -18.27
CA PRO A 226 17.95 -7.88 -19.00
C PRO A 226 17.88 -9.36 -18.57
N PRO A 227 16.69 -9.91 -18.28
CA PRO A 227 16.53 -11.35 -18.09
C PRO A 227 16.74 -12.09 -19.42
N PRO A 228 17.14 -13.39 -19.37
CA PRO A 228 17.46 -14.16 -20.56
C PRO A 228 16.24 -14.30 -21.49
N GLN A 229 16.50 -14.13 -22.78
CA GLN A 229 15.51 -14.16 -23.85
C GLN A 229 14.87 -15.55 -23.97
N GLN A 230 13.53 -15.61 -23.89
CA GLN A 230 12.75 -16.73 -24.37
C GLN A 230 11.60 -16.22 -25.25
N GLY A 231 11.62 -16.63 -26.52
CA GLY A 231 10.47 -16.87 -27.42
C GLY A 231 9.47 -15.72 -27.67
N GLN A 232 9.49 -15.17 -28.88
CA GLN A 232 8.46 -14.29 -29.43
C GLN A 232 7.07 -14.98 -29.51
N VAL A 233 6.02 -14.27 -29.09
CA VAL A 233 4.62 -14.56 -29.42
C VAL A 233 3.94 -13.21 -29.76
N PRO A 234 3.05 -13.12 -30.78
CA PRO A 234 2.67 -11.85 -31.39
C PRO A 234 1.70 -11.01 -30.55
N GLU A 235 1.78 -9.72 -30.84
CA GLU A 235 1.10 -8.57 -30.24
C GLU A 235 -0.37 -8.48 -30.65
N VAL A 236 -1.27 -8.32 -29.67
CA VAL A 236 -2.64 -7.84 -29.87
C VAL A 236 -2.91 -6.70 -28.89
N GLU A 237 -3.09 -5.51 -29.45
CA GLU A 237 -3.36 -4.26 -28.75
C GLU A 237 -4.70 -4.34 -28.01
N ALA A 238 -4.65 -4.14 -26.68
CA ALA A 238 -5.83 -3.86 -25.88
C ALA A 238 -5.50 -2.73 -24.91
N GLU A 239 -6.09 -1.56 -25.16
CA GLU A 239 -5.97 -0.39 -24.29
C GLU A 239 -6.44 -0.71 -22.86
N ALA A 240 -5.48 -0.81 -21.93
CA ALA A 240 -5.73 -1.08 -20.53
C ALA A 240 -6.05 0.23 -19.79
N VAL A 241 -7.34 0.58 -19.74
CA VAL A 241 -7.85 1.62 -18.85
C VAL A 241 -7.61 1.19 -17.40
N SER A 242 -6.64 1.83 -16.74
CA SER A 242 -6.24 1.52 -15.36
C SER A 242 -7.33 1.90 -14.35
N SER A 243 -8.21 0.95 -14.03
CA SER A 243 -9.18 1.10 -12.94
C SER A 243 -8.55 0.69 -11.61
N ASN A 244 -8.08 1.66 -10.84
CA ASN A 244 -7.61 1.43 -9.47
C ASN A 244 -8.82 1.20 -8.54
N SER A 245 -9.25 -0.06 -8.43
CA SER A 245 -10.28 -0.50 -7.48
C SER A 245 -9.61 -0.94 -6.18
N SER A 246 -9.46 0.00 -5.25
CA SER A 246 -9.13 -0.27 -3.86
C SER A 246 -10.42 -0.66 -3.13
N ASP A 247 -10.72 -1.95 -3.04
CA ASP A 247 -11.58 -2.46 -1.98
C ASP A 247 -11.37 -3.96 -1.72
N GLY A 248 -11.52 -4.36 -0.45
CA GLY A 248 -11.53 -5.76 0.01
C GLY A 248 -10.24 -6.24 0.66
N SER A 249 -10.04 -5.85 1.92
CA SER A 249 -9.24 -6.61 2.89
C SER A 249 -10.00 -7.89 3.23
N GLU A 250 -9.58 -9.02 2.68
CA GLU A 250 -9.83 -10.36 3.22
C GLU A 250 -8.96 -11.38 2.47
N ASP A 251 -8.51 -12.39 3.22
CA ASP A 251 -7.49 -13.41 2.93
C ASP A 251 -6.02 -12.96 2.96
N GLU A 252 -5.50 -12.81 4.18
CA GLU A 252 -4.08 -12.97 4.46
C GLU A 252 -3.72 -14.46 4.43
N GLU A 253 -3.27 -14.95 3.27
CA GLU A 253 -2.51 -16.21 3.23
C GLU A 253 -1.27 -16.08 4.14
N GLU A 254 -1.05 -17.08 4.99
CA GLU A 254 0.06 -17.16 5.95
C GLU A 254 1.40 -17.18 5.19
N ALA A 255 1.99 -16.00 4.95
CA ALA A 255 3.38 -15.92 4.54
C ALA A 255 4.28 -16.38 5.71
N SER A 256 5.23 -17.26 5.43
CA SER A 256 6.31 -17.59 6.35
C SER A 256 7.20 -16.36 6.54
N LEU A 257 7.23 -15.79 7.74
CA LEU A 257 7.98 -14.56 8.06
C LEU A 257 9.34 -14.85 8.74
N THR A 258 9.80 -16.10 8.69
CA THR A 258 11.00 -16.59 9.38
C THR A 258 12.30 -15.91 8.93
N GLU A 259 12.47 -15.68 7.63
CA GLU A 259 13.68 -15.03 7.08
C GLU A 259 13.81 -13.56 7.51
N GLU A 260 12.69 -12.83 7.61
CA GLU A 260 12.67 -11.46 8.11
C GLU A 260 13.04 -11.42 9.60
N GLU A 261 12.68 -12.44 10.38
CA GLU A 261 13.00 -12.54 11.80
C GLU A 261 14.47 -12.83 12.07
N GLU A 262 15.07 -13.73 11.30
CA GLU A 262 16.51 -14.01 11.38
C GLU A 262 17.31 -12.73 11.07
N ALA A 263 16.91 -12.00 10.03
CA ALA A 263 17.52 -10.71 9.69
C ALA A 263 17.34 -9.65 10.79
N ILE A 264 16.16 -9.57 11.43
CA ILE A 264 15.94 -8.66 12.56
C ILE A 264 16.80 -9.06 13.75
N ASN A 265 16.88 -10.35 14.09
CA ASN A 265 17.69 -10.83 15.21
C ASN A 265 19.21 -10.63 14.99
N GLU A 266 19.68 -10.69 13.74
CA GLU A 266 21.08 -10.40 13.40
C GLU A 266 21.42 -8.92 13.60
N VAL A 267 20.50 -8.02 13.27
CA VAL A 267 20.73 -6.57 13.26
C VAL A 267 20.38 -5.92 14.59
N ALA A 268 19.28 -6.33 15.21
CA ALA A 268 18.81 -5.82 16.50
C ALA A 268 19.51 -6.59 17.61
N GLY A 269 20.56 -6.00 18.19
CA GLY A 269 21.10 -6.48 19.46
C GLY A 269 20.03 -6.56 20.56
N GLN A 270 20.39 -7.08 21.73
CA GLN A 270 19.45 -7.29 22.83
C GLN A 270 18.81 -5.95 23.28
N TRP A 271 17.50 -5.80 23.04
CA TRP A 271 16.75 -4.58 23.32
C TRP A 271 15.56 -4.87 24.24
N GLY A 272 15.75 -4.65 25.54
CA GLY A 272 14.69 -4.81 26.53
C GLY A 272 15.21 -5.22 27.91
N PRO A 273 14.36 -5.15 28.96
CA PRO A 273 14.73 -5.58 30.29
C PRO A 273 15.07 -7.07 30.29
N ASP A 274 16.03 -7.45 31.15
CA ASP A 274 16.43 -8.83 31.39
C ASP A 274 15.19 -9.71 31.64
N PRO A 275 15.03 -10.86 30.96
CA PRO A 275 13.80 -11.60 31.01
C PRO A 275 13.67 -12.29 32.38
N GLU A 276 12.97 -11.64 33.31
CA GLU A 276 12.17 -12.40 34.26
C GLU A 276 11.18 -13.22 33.42
N ALA A 277 11.52 -14.49 33.22
CA ALA A 277 10.92 -15.42 32.27
C ALA A 277 9.39 -15.45 32.40
N LYS A 278 8.70 -14.63 31.61
CA LYS A 278 7.25 -14.65 31.45
C LYS A 278 6.97 -15.15 30.06
N LEU A 279 6.24 -16.26 29.97
CA LEU A 279 5.82 -16.90 28.72
C LEU A 279 5.19 -15.86 27.79
N CYS A 280 5.79 -15.69 26.61
CA CYS A 280 5.32 -14.77 25.58
C CYS A 280 4.58 -15.55 24.49
N ALA A 281 3.50 -14.97 23.99
CA ALA A 281 2.79 -15.47 22.82
C ALA A 281 2.83 -14.42 21.71
N ARG A 282 3.05 -14.88 20.49
CA ARG A 282 3.12 -14.04 19.29
C ARG A 282 1.99 -14.40 18.35
N HIS A 283 1.30 -13.40 17.82
CA HIS A 283 0.30 -13.63 16.77
C HIS A 283 1.00 -13.93 15.44
N LYS A 284 0.67 -15.05 14.77
CA LYS A 284 1.36 -15.53 13.57
C LYS A 284 1.37 -14.52 12.41
N GLN A 285 0.25 -13.84 12.17
CA GLN A 285 0.14 -12.81 11.11
C GLN A 285 0.66 -11.43 11.55
N THR A 286 0.03 -10.83 12.57
CA THR A 286 0.34 -9.45 12.98
C THR A 286 1.65 -9.29 13.76
N ARG A 287 2.26 -10.41 14.19
CA ARG A 287 3.49 -10.46 15.00
C ARG A 287 3.42 -9.76 16.36
N TYR A 288 2.24 -9.30 16.77
CA TYR A 288 2.03 -8.67 18.06
C TYR A 288 2.42 -9.63 19.18
N LEU A 289 3.30 -9.13 20.06
CA LEU A 289 3.71 -9.81 21.27
C LEU A 289 2.69 -9.59 22.38
N HIS A 290 2.37 -10.67 23.08
CA HIS A 290 1.52 -10.70 24.26
C HIS A 290 2.18 -11.52 25.37
N LEU A 291 1.88 -11.18 26.63
CA LEU A 291 2.20 -12.05 27.76
C LEU A 291 1.11 -13.08 27.94
N VAL A 292 1.47 -14.34 28.15
CA VAL A 292 0.54 -15.39 28.57
C VAL A 292 0.15 -15.11 30.03
N ARG A 293 -1.13 -15.29 30.36
CA ARG A 293 -1.69 -14.95 31.68
C ARG A 293 -1.21 -15.91 32.76
N ASP A 294 -1.14 -17.20 32.44
CA ASP A 294 -0.86 -18.32 33.34
C ASP A 294 -0.25 -19.51 32.57
N GLU A 295 0.35 -20.46 33.30
CA GLU A 295 0.91 -21.69 32.71
C GLU A 295 -0.14 -22.55 31.98
N ALA A 296 -1.43 -22.32 32.25
CA ALA A 296 -2.53 -22.99 31.58
C ALA A 296 -2.63 -22.62 30.09
N GLY A 297 -2.02 -21.52 29.64
CA GLY A 297 -1.88 -21.20 28.22
C GLY A 297 -3.21 -20.97 27.49
N THR A 298 -4.29 -20.63 28.21
CA THR A 298 -5.62 -20.42 27.60
C THR A 298 -5.89 -18.96 27.26
N HIS A 299 -5.28 -18.02 27.99
CA HIS A 299 -5.52 -16.59 27.83
C HIS A 299 -4.23 -15.79 27.90
N LEU A 300 -4.23 -14.66 27.20
CA LEU A 300 -3.22 -13.61 27.27
C LEU A 300 -3.54 -12.67 28.44
N LYS A 301 -2.52 -12.01 29.00
CA LYS A 301 -2.67 -11.01 30.08
C LYS A 301 -3.62 -9.87 29.69
N CYS A 302 -3.72 -9.55 28.40
CA CYS A 302 -4.68 -8.56 27.88
C CYS A 302 -6.14 -9.05 27.81
N GLY A 303 -6.44 -10.27 28.25
CA GLY A 303 -7.78 -10.86 28.28
C GLY A 303 -8.20 -11.60 27.00
N ARG A 304 -7.37 -11.59 25.94
CA ARG A 304 -7.64 -12.35 24.71
C ARG A 304 -7.40 -13.84 24.92
N ALA A 305 -8.27 -14.69 24.38
CA ALA A 305 -8.05 -16.14 24.37
C ALA A 305 -6.91 -16.51 23.39
N ILE A 306 -6.09 -17.48 23.78
CA ILE A 306 -5.07 -18.07 22.91
C ILE A 306 -5.78 -19.03 21.95
N SER A 307 -5.61 -18.77 20.65
CA SER A 307 -6.14 -19.60 19.56
C SER A 307 -4.99 -20.12 18.70
N THR A 308 -5.30 -20.93 17.68
CA THR A 308 -4.31 -21.46 16.71
C THR A 308 -3.52 -20.38 15.95
N ARG A 309 -3.97 -19.13 16.02
CA ARG A 309 -3.32 -17.94 15.44
C ARG A 309 -2.16 -17.41 16.29
N PHE A 310 -1.96 -17.95 17.49
CA PHE A 310 -0.87 -17.58 18.37
C PHE A 310 0.15 -18.72 18.45
N GLU A 311 1.42 -18.35 18.56
CA GLU A 311 2.55 -19.22 18.83
C GLU A 311 3.15 -18.83 20.18
N ILE A 312 3.36 -19.80 21.07
CA ILE A 312 4.03 -19.58 22.34
C ILE A 312 5.52 -19.67 22.10
N LEU A 313 6.25 -18.61 22.45
CA LEU A 313 7.69 -18.53 22.26
C LEU A 313 8.40 -19.29 23.39
N ALA A 314 9.36 -20.14 23.04
CA ALA A 314 10.20 -20.86 23.99
C ALA A 314 11.13 -19.91 24.75
N ASP A 315 11.68 -18.92 24.03
CA ASP A 315 12.58 -17.91 24.57
C ASP A 315 11.95 -16.51 24.49
N ALA A 316 12.40 -15.62 25.37
CA ALA A 316 12.04 -14.22 25.29
C ALA A 316 12.58 -13.63 23.96
N PRO A 317 11.75 -12.92 23.17
CA PRO A 317 12.21 -12.37 21.91
C PRO A 317 13.23 -11.26 22.14
N ALA A 318 14.30 -11.24 21.34
CA ALA A 318 15.35 -10.21 21.42
C ALA A 318 14.83 -8.79 21.08
N PHE A 319 13.75 -8.71 20.30
CA PHE A 319 13.08 -7.48 19.89
C PHE A 319 11.62 -7.47 20.33
N MET A 320 11.24 -6.47 21.14
CA MET A 320 9.94 -6.39 21.83
C MET A 320 8.88 -5.57 21.07
N HIS A 321 8.92 -5.48 19.74
CA HIS A 321 7.95 -4.71 18.94
C HIS A 321 7.54 -5.45 17.65
N PRO A 322 6.25 -5.38 17.22
CA PRO A 322 5.13 -4.72 17.88
C PRO A 322 4.64 -5.49 19.12
N ALA A 323 4.27 -4.78 20.18
CA ALA A 323 3.81 -5.37 21.43
C ALA A 323 2.47 -4.81 21.88
N CYS A 324 1.68 -5.63 22.57
CA CYS A 324 0.41 -5.23 23.15
C CYS A 324 0.64 -4.32 24.35
N SER A 325 0.16 -3.07 24.28
CA SER A 325 0.33 -2.06 25.35
C SER A 325 -0.24 -2.47 26.72
N VAL A 326 -1.24 -3.36 26.75
CA VAL A 326 -1.77 -3.92 28.00
C VAL A 326 -0.87 -5.01 28.59
N CYS A 327 -0.19 -5.77 27.72
CA CYS A 327 0.74 -6.81 28.15
C CYS A 327 2.10 -6.19 28.55
N PHE A 328 2.53 -5.19 27.79
CA PHE A 328 3.78 -4.46 27.93
C PHE A 328 3.48 -2.97 28.03
N PRO A 329 3.09 -2.48 29.22
CA PRO A 329 2.91 -1.05 29.45
C PRO A 329 4.24 -0.34 29.24
N SER A 330 4.24 0.74 28.48
CA SER A 330 5.37 1.67 28.44
C SER A 330 5.50 2.29 29.83
N THR A 331 6.63 2.04 30.51
CA THR A 331 7.01 2.78 31.72
C THR A 331 7.14 4.26 31.44
#